data_AF-A0A009PLR9-F1
#
_entry.id   AF-A0A009PLR9-F1
#
_cell.length_a   1.000
_cell.length_b   1.000
_cell.length_c   1.000
_cell.angle_alpha   90.00
_cell.angle_beta   90.00
_cell.angle_gamma   90.00
#
_symmetry.space_group_name_H-M   'P 1'
#
loop_
_entity.id
_entity.type
_entity.pdbx_description
1 polymer ?
#
loop_
_entity_poly.entity_id
_entity_poly.type
_entity_poly.pdbx_seq_one_letter_code
_entity_poly.pdbx_strand_id
1 'polypeptide(L)' 'MNKALEMFNGQGRGAELSSAKDTAYGLLCSITEFVDHERRAMSTDHRLDSAWFGAGAGLKQRGLEQALALIA' A
#
# COMPACT_ATOMS: atom_id res chain seq x y z
N MET A 1 10.54 3.10 5.72
CA MET A 1 9.17 3.39 6.19
C MET A 1 8.63 4.70 5.63
N ASN A 2 9.50 5.67 5.27
CA ASN A 2 9.09 6.96 4.71
C ASN A 2 8.33 6.88 3.37
N LYS A 3 8.67 5.95 2.47
CA LYS A 3 8.10 5.93 1.11
C LYS A 3 6.57 5.76 1.06
N ALA A 4 6.02 4.84 1.85
CA ALA A 4 4.56 4.65 1.92
C ALA A 4 3.86 5.87 2.54
N LEU A 5 4.48 6.51 3.54
CA LEU A 5 3.94 7.73 4.15
C LEU A 5 4.01 8.94 3.20
N GLU A 6 5.09 9.08 2.43
CA GLU A 6 5.19 10.06 1.35
C GLU A 6 4.10 9.85 0.30
N MET A 7 3.82 8.59 -0.06
CA MET A 7 2.73 8.24 -0.98
C MET A 7 1.36 8.62 -0.44
N PHE A 8 1.10 8.34 0.83
CA PHE A 8 -0.13 8.78 1.49
C PHE A 8 -0.27 10.30 1.50
N ASN A 9 0.83 11.02 1.76
CA ASN A 9 0.88 12.49 1.82
C ASN A 9 0.94 13.16 0.43
N GLY A 10 0.29 12.58 -0.58
CA GLY A 10 0.08 13.22 -1.88
C GLY A 10 1.05 12.82 -3.00
N GLN A 11 2.10 12.03 -2.72
CA GLN A 11 3.02 11.56 -3.78
C GLN A 11 2.62 10.22 -4.41
N GLY A 12 1.61 9.56 -3.85
CA GLY A 12 1.09 8.29 -4.34
C GLY A 12 0.14 8.47 -5.51
N ARG A 13 -0.03 7.41 -6.30
CA ARG A 13 -0.97 7.40 -7.42
C ARG A 13 -2.39 7.54 -6.88
N GLY A 14 -3.05 8.65 -7.26
CA GLY A 14 -4.42 8.93 -6.82
C GLY A 14 -4.54 9.39 -5.37
N ALA A 15 -3.45 9.74 -4.69
CA ALA A 15 -3.47 10.19 -3.29
C ALA A 15 -4.32 11.46 -3.07
N GLU A 16 -4.45 12.31 -4.10
CA GLU A 16 -5.27 13.53 -4.05
C GLU A 16 -6.74 13.33 -4.49
N LEU A 17 -7.15 12.09 -4.83
CA LEU A 17 -8.55 11.80 -5.12
C LEU A 17 -9.40 12.03 -3.86
N SER A 18 -10.60 12.59 -4.02
CA SER A 18 -11.50 12.88 -2.88
C SER A 18 -11.88 11.66 -2.06
N SER A 19 -11.86 10.46 -2.64
CA SER A 19 -12.09 9.19 -1.95
C SER A 19 -10.89 8.70 -1.13
N ALA A 20 -9.67 9.12 -1.48
CA ALA A 20 -8.43 8.61 -0.90
C ALA A 20 -7.75 9.62 0.03
N LYS A 21 -7.80 10.92 -0.29
CA LYS A 21 -7.10 11.96 0.45
C LYS A 21 -7.53 11.99 1.92
N ASP A 22 -6.56 11.91 2.82
CA ASP A 22 -6.76 11.93 4.27
C ASP A 22 -7.74 10.86 4.79
N THR A 23 -7.92 9.74 4.07
CA THR A 23 -8.79 8.63 4.48
C THR A 23 -8.02 7.36 4.82
N ALA A 24 -8.64 6.46 5.59
CA ALA A 24 -8.14 5.11 5.80
C ALA A 24 -8.00 4.32 4.49
N TYR A 25 -8.83 4.63 3.49
CA TYR A 25 -8.71 4.07 2.15
C TYR A 25 -7.44 4.56 1.45
N GLY A 26 -7.09 5.85 1.56
CA GLY A 26 -5.81 6.37 1.07
C GLY A 26 -4.59 5.74 1.74
N LEU A 27 -4.65 5.50 3.06
CA LEU A 27 -3.62 4.75 3.79
C LEU A 27 -3.44 3.35 3.18
N LEU A 28 -4.54 2.61 2.96
CA LEU A 28 -4.49 1.30 2.31
C LEU A 28 -3.89 1.39 0.90
N CYS A 29 -4.33 2.34 0.08
CA CYS A 29 -3.80 2.54 -1.28
C CYS A 29 -2.29 2.73 -1.27
N SER A 30 -1.75 3.59 -0.39
CA SER A 30 -0.31 3.83 -0.27
C SER A 30 0.48 2.56 0.07
N ILE A 31 -0.07 1.67 0.91
CA ILE A 31 0.54 0.39 1.26
C ILE A 31 0.52 -0.56 0.07
N THR A 32 -0.61 -0.66 -0.63
CA THR A 32 -0.70 -1.53 -1.82
C THR A 32 0.26 -1.08 -2.92
N GLU A 33 0.33 0.23 -3.18
CA GLU A 33 1.27 0.80 -4.14
C GLU A 33 2.73 0.54 -3.75
N PHE A 34 3.07 0.75 -2.48
CA PHE A 34 4.42 0.47 -1.99
C PHE A 34 4.80 -1.00 -2.21
N VAL A 35 3.92 -1.94 -1.86
CA VAL A 35 4.18 -3.38 -2.01
C VAL A 35 4.34 -3.77 -3.47
N ASP A 36 3.45 -3.28 -4.33
CA ASP A 36 3.35 -3.75 -5.71
C ASP A 36 4.45 -3.13 -6.60
N HIS A 37 4.89 -1.91 -6.29
CA HIS A 37 5.78 -1.15 -7.18
C HIS A 37 7.15 -0.82 -6.59
N GLU A 38 7.25 -0.58 -5.28
CA GLU A 38 8.37 0.18 -4.71
C GLU A 38 9.16 -0.63 -3.68
N ARG A 39 8.58 -1.72 -3.18
CA ARG A 39 9.25 -2.63 -2.27
C ARG A 39 10.43 -3.28 -3.00
N ARG A 40 11.61 -3.17 -2.39
CA ARG A 40 12.84 -3.75 -2.93
C ARG A 40 12.68 -5.27 -3.09
N ALA A 41 13.03 -5.77 -4.27
CA ALA A 41 13.07 -7.18 -4.60
C ALA A 41 14.26 -7.45 -5.55
N MET A 42 14.66 -8.71 -5.67
CA MET A 42 15.77 -9.10 -6.55
C MET A 42 15.43 -8.93 -8.04
N SER A 43 14.17 -9.14 -8.40
CA SER A 43 13.65 -8.89 -9.75
C SER A 43 12.18 -8.44 -9.68
N THR A 44 11.64 -7.97 -10.80
CA THR A 44 10.21 -7.67 -10.92
C THR A 44 9.34 -8.90 -10.68
N ASP A 45 9.72 -10.06 -11.22
CA ASP A 45 8.96 -11.31 -11.01
C ASP A 45 8.93 -11.72 -9.55
N HIS A 46 10.05 -11.61 -8.82
CA HIS A 46 10.08 -11.86 -7.38
C HIS A 46 9.20 -10.88 -6.60
N ARG A 47 9.09 -9.62 -7.06
CA ARG A 47 8.19 -8.64 -6.44
C ARG A 47 6.73 -9.02 -6.69
N LEU A 48 6.37 -9.39 -7.92
CA LEU A 48 5.02 -9.80 -8.29
C LEU A 48 4.59 -11.06 -7.53
N ASP A 49 5.44 -12.07 -7.49
CA ASP A 49 5.18 -13.30 -6.71
C ASP A 49 4.97 -12.98 -5.22
N SER A 50 5.85 -12.17 -4.62
CA SER A 50 5.69 -11.73 -3.24
C SER A 50 4.40 -10.93 -3.01
N ALA A 51 4.06 -10.03 -3.94
CA ALA A 51 2.88 -9.17 -3.88
C ALA A 51 1.56 -9.94 -4.02
N TRP A 52 1.56 -11.05 -4.76
CA TRP A 52 0.37 -11.86 -5.01
C TRP A 52 0.22 -13.02 -4.04
N PHE A 53 1.31 -13.71 -3.70
CA PHE A 53 1.26 -14.99 -2.99
C PHE A 53 2.16 -15.06 -1.75
N GLY A 54 3.11 -14.13 -1.62
CA GLY A 54 4.10 -14.16 -0.54
C GLY A 54 3.88 -13.13 0.57
N ALA A 55 4.99 -12.69 1.14
CA ALA A 55 4.99 -11.72 2.24
C ALA A 55 4.43 -10.33 1.85
N GLY A 56 4.37 -9.99 0.55
CA GLY A 56 3.68 -8.81 0.07
C GLY A 56 2.16 -8.94 0.18
N ALA A 57 1.60 -10.08 -0.22
CA ALA A 57 0.17 -10.37 -0.06
C ALA A 57 -0.27 -10.29 1.40
N GLY A 58 0.47 -10.93 2.31
CA GLY A 58 0.19 -10.86 3.75
C GLY A 58 0.32 -9.45 4.33
N LEU A 59 1.22 -8.63 3.80
CA LEU A 59 1.33 -7.22 4.22
C LEU A 59 0.11 -6.41 3.77
N LYS A 60 -0.38 -6.60 2.53
CA LYS A 60 -1.60 -5.95 2.03
C LYS A 60 -2.83 -6.39 2.82
N GLN A 61 -2.93 -7.67 3.18
CA GLN A 61 -4.02 -8.20 4.01
C GLN A 61 -4.07 -7.51 5.39
N ARG A 62 -2.92 -7.43 6.08
CA ARG A 62 -2.85 -6.72 7.37
C ARG A 62 -3.16 -5.22 7.22
N GLY A 63 -2.70 -4.59 6.13
CA GLY A 63 -3.03 -3.20 5.83
C GLY A 63 -4.54 -2.98 5.70
N LEU A 64 -5.25 -3.90 5.04
CA LEU A 64 -6.70 -3.86 4.92
C LEU A 64 -7.38 -4.01 6.29
N GLU A 65 -6.96 -4.98 7.09
CA GLU A 65 -7.51 -5.21 8.43
C GLU A 65 -7.36 -3.97 9.34
N GLN A 66 -6.19 -3.32 9.30
CA GLN A 66 -5.97 -2.08 10.05
C GLN A 66 -6.82 -0.93 9.52
N ALA A 67 -6.92 -0.77 8.19
CA ALA A 67 -7.76 0.26 7.59
C ALA A 67 -9.25 0.09 7.98
N LEU A 68 -9.73 -1.15 8.03
CA LEU A 68 -11.09 -1.45 8.50
C LEU A 68 -11.27 -1.14 9.99
N ALA A 69 -10.27 -1.45 10.82
CA ALA A 69 -10.32 -1.16 12.26
C ALA A 69 -10.36 0.35 12.58
N LEU A 70 -9.87 1.21 11.67
CA LEU A 70 -9.97 2.68 11.82
C LEU A 70 -11.35 3.24 11.49
N ILE A 71 -12.22 2.44 10.87
CA ILE A 71 -13.58 2.84 10.45
C ILE A 71 -14.64 2.32 11.43
N ALA A 72 -14.30 1.32 12.25
CA ALA A 72 -15.17 0.72 13.28
C ALA A 72 -15.19 1.54 14.57
#